data_AF-A0A2T0W6Z8-F1
#
_entry.id   AF-A0A2T0W6Z8-F1
#
_cell.length_a   1.000
_cell.length_b   1.000
_cell.length_c   1.000
_cell.angle_alpha   90.00
_cell.angle_beta   90.00
_cell.angle_gamma   90.00
#
_symmetry.space_group_name_H-M   'P 1'
#
loop_
_entity.id
_entity.type
_entity.pdbx_description
1 polymer ?
#
loop_
_entity_poly.entity_id
_entity_poly.type
_entity_poly.pdbx_seq_one_letter_code
_entity_poly.pdbx_strand_id
1 'polypeptide(L)'
;MSSNYYEPASIDDAQQKQADYERKEGFKSVLLEEEALRRGYPVRRLMFDTMIITIGNSDLLFKDMNGPSSSAAIQEICDNKYVARSIVSESGVNVPKSAYIRLNQTEVFIQFARQIEYPVVFKPNNLSRGEGVFLNIDSDEALEHHLAKIADLVPEPQENILIEKQYMGDDFRYQKSTCQCSGRR
;
A
#
# COMPACT_ATOMS: atom_id res chain seq x y z
N MET A 1 38.93 -0.59 -16.09
CA MET A 1 38.14 -0.96 -14.91
C MET A 1 37.84 0.31 -14.14
N SER A 2 36.77 1.01 -14.50
CA SER A 2 36.37 2.24 -13.82
C SER A 2 35.55 1.86 -12.59
N SER A 3 36.17 2.01 -11.43
CA SER A 3 35.53 1.85 -10.12
C SER A 3 34.43 2.90 -10.00
N ASN A 4 33.16 2.48 -9.98
CA ASN A 4 32.03 3.33 -9.58
C ASN A 4 32.21 3.67 -8.09
N TYR A 5 32.93 4.76 -7.80
CA TYR A 5 32.91 5.37 -6.48
C TYR A 5 31.51 5.98 -6.27
N TYR A 6 30.76 5.39 -5.36
CA TYR A 6 29.51 5.96 -4.86
C TYR A 6 29.87 7.21 -4.06
N GLU A 7 29.65 8.41 -4.61
CA GLU A 7 29.76 9.64 -3.82
C GLU A 7 28.66 9.62 -2.75
N PRO A 8 29.02 9.70 -1.46
CA PRO A 8 28.02 9.74 -0.40
C PRO A 8 27.19 11.02 -0.56
N ALA A 9 25.86 10.87 -0.57
CA ALA A 9 24.94 12.01 -0.60
C ALA A 9 25.28 12.99 0.54
N SER A 10 25.29 14.28 0.26
CA SER A 10 25.55 15.29 1.28
C SER A 10 24.43 15.30 2.32
N ILE A 11 24.75 15.70 3.56
CA ILE A 11 23.74 15.83 4.63
C ILE A 11 22.66 16.82 4.19
N ASP A 12 23.04 17.90 3.52
CA ASP A 12 22.11 18.92 3.01
C ASP A 12 21.16 18.33 1.96
N ASP A 13 21.66 17.49 1.04
CA ASP A 13 20.82 16.80 0.07
C ASP A 13 19.83 15.85 0.74
N ALA A 14 20.27 15.14 1.78
CA ALA A 14 19.42 14.22 2.54
C ALA A 14 18.32 14.99 3.29
N GLN A 15 18.66 16.12 3.90
CA GLN A 15 17.71 16.98 4.60
C GLN A 15 16.70 17.61 3.64
N GLN A 16 17.14 18.07 2.47
CA GLN A 16 16.25 18.61 1.45
C GLN A 16 15.27 17.55 0.95
N LYS A 17 15.76 16.34 0.64
CA LYS A 17 14.91 15.20 0.26
C LYS A 17 13.89 14.86 1.34
N GLN A 18 14.30 14.88 2.61
CA GLN A 18 13.41 14.64 3.73
C GLN A 18 12.34 15.74 3.83
N ALA A 19 12.70 17.01 3.73
CA ALA A 19 11.75 18.13 3.77
C ALA A 19 10.74 18.06 2.61
N ASP A 20 11.19 17.73 1.41
CA ASP A 20 10.33 17.56 0.23
C ASP A 20 9.37 16.37 0.41
N TYR A 21 9.85 15.27 0.99
CA TYR A 21 9.01 14.12 1.35
C TYR A 21 7.96 14.50 2.39
N GLU A 22 8.35 15.15 3.48
CA GLU A 22 7.44 15.55 4.56
C GLU A 22 6.37 16.52 4.07
N ARG A 23 6.74 17.48 3.22
CA ARG A 23 5.80 18.42 2.62
C ARG A 23 4.77 17.71 1.73
N LYS A 24 5.22 16.75 0.93
CA LYS A 24 4.37 16.00 0.00
C LYS A 24 3.42 15.07 0.75
N GLU A 25 3.95 14.27 1.67
CA GLU A 25 3.17 13.24 2.37
C GLU A 25 2.34 13.82 3.52
N GLY A 26 2.81 14.88 4.17
CA GLY A 26 2.11 15.53 5.27
C GLY A 26 0.84 16.30 4.87
N PHE A 27 0.64 16.59 3.58
CA PHE A 27 -0.46 17.44 3.08
C PHE A 27 -1.84 16.97 3.56
N LYS A 28 -2.10 15.66 3.58
CA LYS A 28 -3.39 15.12 4.02
C LYS A 28 -3.64 15.35 5.50
N SER A 29 -2.61 15.12 6.33
CA SER A 29 -2.70 15.34 7.78
C SER A 29 -2.89 16.82 8.12
N VAL A 30 -2.40 17.75 7.28
CA VAL A 30 -2.65 19.20 7.42
C VAL A 30 -4.12 19.53 7.22
N LEU A 31 -4.78 18.95 6.21
CA LEU A 31 -6.22 19.15 6.01
C LEU A 31 -7.05 18.67 7.20
N LEU A 32 -6.65 17.55 7.82
CA LEU A 32 -7.31 17.04 9.02
C LEU A 32 -7.09 17.98 10.24
N GLU A 33 -5.88 18.50 10.41
CA GLU A 33 -5.56 19.51 11.44
C GLU A 33 -6.36 20.80 11.25
N GLU A 34 -6.37 21.36 10.04
CA GLU A 34 -7.09 22.60 9.71
C GLU A 34 -8.58 22.46 10.02
N GLU A 35 -9.19 21.34 9.63
CA GLU A 35 -10.60 21.08 9.90
C GLU A 35 -10.87 20.89 11.41
N ALA A 36 -9.97 20.27 12.16
CA ALA A 36 -10.09 20.13 13.60
C ALA A 36 -10.01 21.49 14.32
N LEU A 37 -9.05 22.32 13.95
CA LEU A 37 -8.91 23.70 14.44
C LEU A 37 -10.14 24.55 14.08
N ARG A 38 -10.65 24.44 12.85
CA ARG A 38 -11.86 25.15 12.39
C ARG A 38 -13.10 24.76 13.21
N ARG A 39 -13.16 23.51 13.70
CA ARG A 39 -14.22 23.03 14.60
C ARG A 39 -14.00 23.37 16.08
N GLY A 40 -12.89 24.04 16.41
CA GLY A 40 -12.55 24.45 17.76
C GLY A 40 -11.95 23.33 18.61
N TYR A 41 -11.49 22.23 18.01
CA TYR A 41 -10.76 21.20 18.74
C TYR A 41 -9.30 21.62 18.94
N PRO A 42 -8.75 21.52 20.17
CA PRO A 42 -7.32 21.67 20.38
C PRO A 42 -6.55 20.61 19.58
N VAL A 43 -5.52 21.04 18.87
CA VAL A 43 -4.62 20.16 18.12
C VAL A 43 -3.18 20.38 18.59
N ARG A 44 -2.43 19.29 18.75
CA ARG A 44 -1.00 19.29 19.01
C ARG A 44 -0.29 18.41 17.98
N ARG A 45 0.34 19.03 16.99
CA ARG A 45 1.19 18.33 16.01
C ARG A 45 2.48 17.86 16.66
N LEU A 46 2.84 16.59 16.42
CA LEU A 46 4.03 15.95 16.97
C LEU A 46 5.11 15.73 15.90
N MET A 47 4.70 15.37 14.69
CA MET A 47 5.55 15.13 13.52
C MET A 47 4.85 15.63 12.25
N PHE A 48 5.52 15.55 11.11
CA PHE A 48 4.97 16.01 9.83
C PHE A 48 3.62 15.33 9.46
N ASP A 49 3.40 14.08 9.89
CA ASP A 49 2.17 13.30 9.64
C ASP A 49 1.40 12.93 10.92
N THR A 50 1.88 13.29 12.11
CA THR A 50 1.35 12.77 13.38
C THR A 50 0.92 13.89 14.29
N MET A 51 -0.29 13.77 14.86
CA MET A 51 -0.89 14.79 15.73
C MET A 51 -1.82 14.19 16.77
N ILE A 52 -2.07 14.95 17.83
CA ILE A 52 -3.09 14.67 18.84
C ILE A 52 -4.20 15.70 18.69
N ILE A 53 -5.44 15.23 18.60
CA ILE A 53 -6.63 16.08 18.61
C ILE A 53 -7.40 15.78 19.91
N THR A 54 -7.69 16.82 20.69
CA THR A 54 -8.48 16.69 21.92
C THR A 54 -9.97 16.86 21.59
N ILE A 55 -10.76 15.81 21.77
CA ILE A 55 -12.22 15.82 21.55
C ILE A 55 -12.91 15.51 22.87
N GLY A 56 -13.62 16.50 23.43
CA GLY A 56 -14.19 16.39 24.78
C GLY A 56 -13.06 16.28 25.81
N ASN A 57 -13.04 15.19 26.58
CA ASN A 57 -12.01 14.92 27.59
C ASN A 57 -11.00 13.85 27.14
N SER A 58 -10.88 13.62 25.83
CA SER A 58 -10.05 12.55 25.29
C SER A 58 -9.06 13.09 24.28
N ASP A 59 -7.79 12.72 24.46
CA ASP A 59 -6.72 12.95 23.50
C ASP A 59 -6.66 11.78 22.54
N LEU A 60 -6.87 12.06 21.25
CA LEU A 60 -6.90 11.06 20.19
C LEU A 60 -5.68 11.24 19.28
N LEU A 61 -4.89 10.17 19.14
CA LEU A 61 -3.72 10.15 18.27
C LEU A 61 -4.14 9.85 16.82
N PHE A 62 -3.63 10.65 15.90
CA PHE A 62 -3.77 10.46 14.45
C PHE A 62 -2.40 10.39 13.80
N LYS A 63 -2.25 9.49 12.83
CA LYS A 63 -1.07 9.36 11.97
C LYS A 63 -1.51 9.27 10.50
N ASP A 64 -1.07 10.22 9.70
CA ASP A 64 -1.60 10.53 8.36
C ASP A 64 -3.14 10.67 8.43
N MET A 65 -3.88 9.76 7.79
CA MET A 65 -5.35 9.71 7.83
C MET A 65 -5.90 8.63 8.78
N ASN A 66 -5.03 7.95 9.51
CA ASN A 66 -5.41 6.91 10.46
C ASN A 66 -5.70 7.52 11.83
N GLY A 67 -6.85 7.15 12.40
CA GLY A 67 -7.25 7.56 13.75
C GLY A 67 -7.24 6.39 14.74
N PRO A 68 -7.79 6.60 15.95
CA PRO A 68 -7.79 5.61 17.03
C PRO A 68 -8.45 4.27 16.71
N SER A 69 -9.31 4.22 15.68
CA SER A 69 -9.96 2.99 15.20
C SER A 69 -9.06 2.15 14.29
N SER A 70 -7.93 2.67 13.82
CA SER A 70 -6.99 1.99 12.94
C SER A 70 -5.81 1.46 13.76
N SER A 71 -5.89 0.21 14.23
CA SER A 71 -4.77 -0.39 14.97
C SER A 71 -3.62 -0.77 14.04
N ALA A 72 -2.39 -0.78 14.56
CA ALA A 72 -1.22 -1.24 13.81
C ALA A 72 -1.38 -2.69 13.32
N ALA A 73 -2.04 -3.55 14.10
CA ALA A 73 -2.32 -4.93 13.71
C ALA A 73 -3.27 -5.01 12.49
N ILE A 74 -4.28 -4.13 12.43
CA ILE A 74 -5.18 -4.05 11.27
C ILE A 74 -4.41 -3.55 10.04
N GLN A 75 -3.53 -2.56 10.20
CA GLN A 75 -2.70 -2.06 9.11
C GLN A 75 -1.81 -3.15 8.52
N GLU A 76 -1.11 -3.91 9.36
CA GLU A 76 -0.28 -5.04 8.95
C GLU A 76 -1.08 -6.08 8.13
N ILE A 77 -2.30 -6.40 8.59
CA ILE A 77 -3.20 -7.29 7.87
C ILE A 77 -3.61 -6.72 6.52
N CYS A 78 -3.96 -5.42 6.47
CA CYS A 78 -4.38 -4.75 5.24
C CYS A 78 -3.25 -4.60 4.21
N ASP A 79 -2.01 -4.35 4.66
CA ASP A 79 -0.84 -4.20 3.81
C ASP A 79 -0.38 -5.55 3.24
N ASN A 80 -0.62 -6.64 3.98
CA ASN A 80 -0.41 -7.99 3.48
C ASN A 80 -1.53 -8.40 2.51
N LYS A 81 -1.26 -8.27 1.21
CA LYS A 81 -2.21 -8.58 0.14
C LYS A 81 -2.78 -10.01 0.24
N TYR A 82 -2.03 -10.99 0.75
CA TYR A 82 -2.51 -12.36 0.99
C TYR A 82 -3.54 -12.43 2.09
N VAL A 83 -3.18 -11.95 3.27
CA VAL A 83 -4.02 -12.07 4.45
C VAL A 83 -5.30 -11.24 4.26
N ALA A 84 -5.17 -9.99 3.80
CA ALA A 84 -6.31 -9.12 3.51
C ALA A 84 -7.31 -9.79 2.56
N ARG A 85 -6.80 -10.36 1.46
CA ARG A 85 -7.62 -11.00 0.44
C ARG A 85 -8.31 -12.26 0.97
N SER A 86 -7.60 -13.11 1.70
CA SER A 86 -8.17 -14.33 2.29
C SER A 86 -9.33 -14.00 3.22
N ILE A 87 -9.19 -13.00 4.09
CA ILE A 87 -10.25 -12.52 5.00
C ILE A 87 -11.47 -12.02 4.22
N VAL A 88 -11.26 -11.24 3.14
CA VAL A 88 -12.35 -10.74 2.30
C VAL A 88 -13.08 -11.89 1.58
N SER A 89 -12.32 -12.86 1.08
CA SER A 89 -12.86 -14.06 0.42
C SER A 89 -13.72 -14.89 1.37
N GLU A 90 -13.25 -15.10 2.61
CA GLU A 90 -13.98 -15.83 3.66
C GLU A 90 -15.29 -15.15 4.05
N SER A 91 -15.38 -13.83 3.84
CA SER A 91 -16.59 -13.04 4.09
C SER A 91 -17.66 -13.16 2.99
N GLY A 92 -17.44 -14.02 1.98
CA GLY A 92 -18.39 -14.24 0.88
C GLY A 92 -18.36 -13.17 -0.21
N VAL A 93 -17.38 -12.25 -0.16
CA VAL A 93 -17.17 -11.25 -1.21
C VAL A 93 -16.43 -11.90 -2.38
N ASN A 94 -16.88 -11.62 -3.61
CA ASN A 94 -16.20 -12.13 -4.79
C ASN A 94 -14.82 -11.47 -4.94
N VAL A 95 -13.79 -12.28 -5.09
CA VAL A 95 -12.39 -11.85 -5.25
C VAL A 95 -11.78 -12.49 -6.50
N PRO A 96 -10.89 -11.79 -7.24
CA PRO A 96 -10.31 -12.32 -8.49
C PRO A 96 -9.58 -13.64 -8.28
N LYS A 97 -9.69 -14.70 -9.10
CA LYS A 97 -8.90 -15.92 -8.87
C LYS A 97 -7.41 -15.59 -8.77
N SER A 98 -6.73 -16.06 -7.72
CA SER A 98 -5.34 -15.67 -7.46
C SER A 98 -4.51 -16.77 -6.78
N ALA A 99 -3.19 -16.63 -6.87
CA ALA A 99 -2.21 -17.47 -6.20
C ALA A 99 -1.04 -16.63 -5.68
N TYR A 100 -0.36 -17.16 -4.66
CA TYR A 100 0.88 -16.61 -4.13
C TYR A 100 1.99 -17.58 -4.47
N ILE A 101 2.93 -17.11 -5.28
CA ILE A 101 3.99 -17.95 -5.83
C ILE A 101 5.31 -17.25 -5.54
N ARG A 102 6.32 -18.03 -5.17
CA ARG A 102 7.66 -17.47 -4.94
C ARG A 102 8.25 -17.05 -6.27
N LEU A 103 8.91 -15.89 -6.29
CA LEU A 103 9.43 -15.29 -7.53
C LEU A 103 10.32 -16.25 -8.34
N ASN A 104 11.08 -17.13 -7.68
CA ASN A 104 11.92 -18.13 -8.34
C ASN A 104 11.16 -19.32 -8.99
N GLN A 105 9.83 -19.36 -8.94
CA GLN A 105 8.98 -20.44 -9.47
C GLN A 105 8.25 -20.02 -10.75
N THR A 106 8.96 -19.49 -11.75
CA THR A 106 8.41 -19.00 -13.02
C THR A 106 7.42 -19.96 -13.68
N GLU A 107 7.75 -21.25 -13.74
CA GLU A 107 6.87 -22.27 -14.33
C GLU A 107 5.50 -22.35 -13.64
N VAL A 108 5.45 -22.17 -12.32
CA VAL A 108 4.21 -22.19 -11.54
C VAL A 108 3.35 -20.96 -11.87
N PHE A 109 3.96 -19.80 -12.13
CA PHE A 109 3.22 -18.61 -12.60
C PHE A 109 2.56 -18.87 -13.95
N ILE A 110 3.30 -19.43 -14.90
CA ILE A 110 2.80 -19.73 -16.25
C ILE A 110 1.64 -20.73 -16.19
N GLN A 111 1.81 -21.82 -15.44
CA GLN A 111 0.76 -22.82 -15.25
C GLN A 111 -0.50 -22.21 -14.64
N PHE A 112 -0.33 -21.37 -13.61
CA PHE A 112 -1.46 -20.70 -12.98
C PHE A 112 -2.14 -19.71 -13.92
N ALA A 113 -1.37 -18.88 -14.64
CA ALA A 113 -1.89 -17.90 -15.59
C ALA A 113 -2.71 -18.56 -16.71
N ARG A 114 -2.24 -19.68 -17.26
CA ARG A 114 -2.98 -20.49 -18.23
C ARG A 114 -4.27 -21.07 -17.62
N GLN A 115 -4.24 -21.50 -16.35
CA GLN A 115 -5.41 -22.06 -15.66
C GLN A 115 -6.51 -21.01 -15.42
N ILE A 116 -6.14 -19.77 -15.07
CA ILE A 116 -7.11 -18.69 -14.84
C ILE A 116 -7.43 -17.89 -16.10
N GLU A 117 -6.74 -18.20 -17.20
CA GLU A 117 -6.74 -17.52 -18.49
C GLU A 117 -6.18 -16.09 -18.42
N TYR A 118 -5.56 -15.64 -19.50
CA TYR A 118 -5.12 -14.26 -19.66
C TYR A 118 -6.30 -13.29 -19.89
N PRO A 119 -6.16 -11.97 -19.64
CA PRO A 119 -4.98 -11.34 -19.05
C PRO A 119 -4.88 -11.54 -17.53
N VAL A 120 -3.66 -11.46 -17.02
CA VAL A 120 -3.35 -11.54 -15.59
C VAL A 120 -2.62 -10.28 -15.12
N VAL A 121 -2.62 -10.08 -13.81
CA VAL A 121 -1.84 -9.06 -13.12
C VAL A 121 -1.01 -9.74 -12.05
N PHE A 122 0.21 -9.26 -11.82
CA PHE A 122 0.94 -9.64 -10.62
C PHE A 122 1.42 -8.44 -9.81
N LYS A 123 1.51 -8.65 -8.49
CA LYS A 123 1.75 -7.64 -7.47
C LYS A 123 2.65 -8.23 -6.37
N PRO A 124 3.81 -7.63 -6.05
CA PRO A 124 4.62 -8.04 -4.90
C PRO A 124 3.90 -7.69 -3.59
N ASN A 125 4.11 -8.47 -2.54
CA ASN A 125 3.56 -8.15 -1.22
C ASN A 125 4.25 -6.92 -0.61
N ASN A 126 5.57 -6.86 -0.69
CA ASN A 126 6.39 -5.90 0.05
C ASN A 126 6.67 -4.58 -0.66
N LEU A 127 6.09 -4.33 -1.84
CA LEU A 127 6.15 -3.01 -2.47
C LEU A 127 4.83 -2.24 -2.27
N SER A 128 4.98 -0.94 -2.07
CA SER A 128 3.89 0.02 -1.84
C SER A 128 3.69 0.90 -3.08
N ARG A 129 2.61 1.69 -3.08
CA ARG A 129 2.37 2.75 -4.09
C ARG A 129 2.30 2.31 -5.55
N GLY A 130 2.07 1.01 -5.81
CA GLY A 130 1.98 0.47 -7.16
C GLY A 130 3.34 0.12 -7.79
N GLU A 131 4.44 0.25 -7.05
CA GLU A 131 5.74 -0.24 -7.52
C GLU A 131 5.70 -1.75 -7.70
N GLY A 132 6.24 -2.22 -8.84
CA GLY A 132 6.23 -3.64 -9.20
C GLY A 132 4.85 -4.21 -9.52
N VAL A 133 3.82 -3.39 -9.72
CA VAL A 133 2.52 -3.86 -10.22
C VAL A 133 2.55 -3.90 -11.75
N PHE A 134 2.32 -5.08 -12.33
CA PHE A 134 2.30 -5.27 -13.77
C PHE A 134 0.92 -5.76 -14.23
N LEU A 135 0.29 -4.98 -15.10
CA LEU A 135 -1.06 -5.17 -15.63
C LEU A 135 -1.00 -5.56 -17.11
N ASN A 136 -2.12 -6.06 -17.63
CA ASN A 136 -2.34 -6.42 -19.04
C ASN A 136 -1.34 -7.46 -19.56
N ILE A 137 -0.91 -8.37 -18.70
CA ILE A 137 -0.06 -9.48 -19.12
C ILE A 137 -0.97 -10.46 -19.85
N ASP A 138 -0.73 -10.71 -21.12
CA ASP A 138 -1.64 -11.43 -22.02
C ASP A 138 -1.04 -12.70 -22.62
N SER A 139 0.24 -12.99 -22.36
CA SER A 139 0.94 -14.18 -22.83
C SER A 139 1.98 -14.70 -21.82
N ASP A 140 2.47 -15.91 -22.05
CA ASP A 140 3.54 -16.51 -21.26
C ASP A 140 4.84 -15.70 -21.40
N GLU A 141 5.16 -15.26 -22.62
CA GLU A 141 6.37 -14.47 -22.91
C GLU A 141 6.31 -13.10 -22.21
N ALA A 142 5.15 -12.45 -22.22
CA ALA A 142 4.94 -11.20 -21.49
C ALA A 142 5.10 -11.41 -19.98
N LEU A 143 4.57 -12.51 -19.45
CA LEU A 143 4.67 -12.85 -18.04
C LEU A 143 6.13 -13.08 -17.62
N GLU A 144 6.88 -13.87 -18.37
CA GLU A 144 8.31 -14.13 -18.12
C GLU A 144 9.13 -12.84 -18.13
N HIS A 145 8.91 -11.98 -19.12
CA HIS A 145 9.58 -10.69 -19.22
C HIS A 145 9.34 -9.80 -17.99
N HIS A 146 8.10 -9.77 -17.51
CA HIS A 146 7.76 -9.00 -16.33
C HIS A 146 8.30 -9.63 -15.03
N LEU A 147 8.31 -10.96 -14.91
CA LEU A 147 8.93 -11.67 -13.79
C LEU A 147 10.44 -11.39 -13.69
N ALA A 148 11.14 -11.32 -14.83
CA ALA A 148 12.54 -10.92 -14.86
C ALA A 148 12.73 -9.47 -14.36
N LYS A 149 11.88 -8.54 -14.79
CA LYS A 149 11.94 -7.14 -14.33
C LYS A 149 11.71 -6.99 -12.82
N ILE A 150 10.79 -7.76 -12.25
CA ILE A 150 10.54 -7.64 -10.81
C ILE A 150 11.65 -8.28 -9.98
N ALA A 151 12.38 -9.26 -10.52
CA ALA A 151 13.56 -9.82 -9.87
C ALA A 151 14.68 -8.78 -9.65
N ASP A 152 14.75 -7.74 -10.49
CA ASP A 152 15.68 -6.62 -10.29
C ASP A 152 15.21 -5.65 -9.19
N LEU A 153 13.91 -5.63 -8.89
CA LEU A 153 13.29 -4.70 -7.93
C LEU A 153 13.13 -5.29 -6.53
N VAL A 154 13.06 -6.62 -6.44
CA VAL A 154 12.81 -7.33 -5.19
C VAL A 154 14.13 -7.89 -4.67
N PRO A 155 14.54 -7.57 -3.44
CA PRO A 155 15.85 -7.95 -2.91
C PRO A 155 16.01 -9.46 -2.71
N GLU A 156 14.92 -10.17 -2.49
CA GLU A 156 14.91 -11.59 -2.14
C GLU A 156 14.17 -12.44 -3.20
N PRO A 157 14.83 -13.42 -3.84
CA PRO A 157 14.18 -14.28 -4.84
C PRO A 157 13.13 -15.22 -4.24
N GLN A 158 13.04 -15.31 -2.90
CA GLN A 158 12.02 -16.07 -2.18
C GLN A 158 10.76 -15.26 -1.85
N GLU A 159 10.72 -13.98 -2.24
CA GLU A 159 9.54 -13.14 -2.03
C GLU A 159 8.31 -13.75 -2.71
N ASN A 160 7.18 -13.69 -2.02
CA ASN A 160 5.92 -14.15 -2.58
C ASN A 160 5.30 -13.02 -3.41
N ILE A 161 4.99 -13.34 -4.66
CA ILE A 161 4.27 -12.44 -5.56
C ILE A 161 2.84 -12.97 -5.71
N LEU A 162 1.88 -12.08 -5.57
CA LEU A 162 0.50 -12.33 -5.89
C LEU A 162 0.33 -12.29 -7.41
N ILE A 163 -0.20 -13.34 -8.01
CA ILE A 163 -0.74 -13.33 -9.38
C ILE A 163 -2.25 -13.53 -9.33
N GLU A 164 -3.00 -12.73 -10.08
CA GLU A 164 -4.45 -12.80 -10.09
C GLU A 164 -5.04 -12.53 -11.48
N LYS A 165 -6.28 -12.99 -11.69
CA LYS A 165 -7.04 -12.71 -12.91
C LYS A 165 -7.27 -11.21 -13.03
N GLN A 166 -6.93 -10.66 -14.18
CA GLN A 166 -7.30 -9.29 -14.48
C GLN A 166 -8.70 -9.26 -15.11
N TYR A 167 -9.53 -8.34 -14.62
CA TYR A 167 -10.84 -8.04 -15.17
C TYR A 167 -10.82 -6.64 -15.80
N MET A 168 -11.52 -6.51 -16.92
CA MET A 168 -11.70 -5.22 -17.59
C MET A 168 -12.90 -4.51 -16.99
N GLY A 169 -12.73 -3.22 -16.67
CA GLY A 169 -13.78 -2.38 -16.11
C GLY A 169 -13.21 -1.16 -15.42
N ASP A 170 -14.10 -0.36 -14.86
CA ASP A 170 -13.73 0.82 -14.08
C ASP A 170 -13.33 0.41 -12.66
N ASP A 171 -12.22 0.96 -12.18
CA ASP A 171 -11.79 0.80 -10.78
C ASP A 171 -12.42 1.89 -9.91
N PHE A 172 -13.05 1.49 -8.81
CA PHE A 172 -13.74 2.38 -7.89
C PHE A 172 -13.09 2.33 -6.52
N ARG A 173 -12.71 3.49 -6.00
CA ARG A 173 -12.18 3.63 -4.64
C ARG A 173 -13.28 4.09 -3.68
N TYR A 174 -13.63 3.23 -2.74
CA TYR A 174 -14.60 3.54 -1.68
C TYR A 174 -13.88 3.98 -0.40
N GLN A 175 -14.30 5.10 0.18
CA GLN A 175 -13.87 5.52 1.50
C GLN A 175 -14.97 5.20 2.51
N LYS A 176 -14.68 4.29 3.45
CA LYS A 176 -15.58 3.96 4.54
C LYS A 176 -15.19 4.75 5.78
N SER A 177 -16.08 5.62 6.25
CA SER A 177 -16.02 6.20 7.59
C SER A 177 -17.12 5.57 8.43
N THR A 178 -16.76 4.97 9.57
CA THR A 178 -17.77 4.54 10.54
C THR A 178 -18.26 5.77 11.29
N CYS A 179 -19.50 6.20 11.06
CA CYS A 179 -20.17 7.04 12.06
C CYS A 179 -20.56 6.14 13.22
N GLN A 180 -19.73 6.09 14.27
CA GLN A 180 -20.28 5.91 15.60
C GLN A 180 -20.88 7.25 15.99
N CYS A 181 -22.03 7.56 15.39
CA CYS A 181 -22.93 8.59 15.86
C CYS A 181 -23.50 8.06 17.19
N SER A 182 -22.75 8.16 18.29
CA SER A 182 -23.34 8.07 19.62
C SER A 182 -24.30 9.25 19.71
N GLY A 183 -25.60 8.95 19.66
CA GLY A 183 -26.63 9.96 19.78
C GLY A 183 -26.37 10.79 21.03
N ARG A 184 -26.00 12.05 20.84
CA ARG A 184 -26.18 13.05 21.89
C ARG A 184 -27.67 13.36 21.94
N ARG A 185 -28.31 12.87 23.00
CA ARG A 185 -29.43 13.59 23.61
C ARG A 185 -28.89 14.88 24.21
#